data_AF-X1IFL1-F1
#
_entry.id   AF-X1IFL1-F1
#
_cell.length_a   1.000
_cell.length_b   1.000
_cell.length_c   1.000
_cell.angle_alpha   90.00
_cell.angle_beta   90.00
_cell.angle_gamma   90.00
#
_symmetry.space_group_name_H-M   'P 1'
#
loop_
_entity.id
_entity.type
_entity.pdbx_description
1 polymer ?
#
loop_
_entity_poly.entity_id
_entity_poly.type
_entity_poly.pdbx_seq_one_letter_code
_entity_poly.pdbx_strand_id
1 'polypeptide(L)' 'MEGNRRNYSEEFKKDAVGHSLTSEKTVIEVAQDLGIAHSNLKEMACPIS' A
#
# COMPACT_ATOMS: atom_id res chain seq x y z
N MET A 1 -13.41 -16.09 -6.08
CA MET A 1 -12.03 -15.91 -5.58
C MET A 1 -12.13 -15.19 -4.26
N GLU A 2 -12.04 -15.95 -3.17
CA GLU A 2 -12.03 -15.39 -1.83
C GLU A 2 -10.74 -14.57 -1.70
N GLY A 3 -10.89 -13.25 -1.67
CA GLY A 3 -9.76 -12.33 -1.60
C GLY A 3 -9.03 -12.61 -0.30
N ASN A 4 -7.89 -13.30 -0.40
CA ASN A 4 -6.93 -13.45 0.67
C ASN A 4 -6.40 -12.04 1.01
N ARG A 5 -7.20 -11.28 1.76
CA ARG A 5 -6.82 -10.01 2.36
C ARG A 5 -5.73 -10.35 3.36
N ARG A 6 -4.50 -10.43 2.86
CA ARG A 6 -3.28 -10.51 3.66
C ARG A 6 -3.43 -9.45 4.74
N ASN A 7 -3.62 -9.89 5.99
CA ASN A 7 -3.72 -9.01 7.14
C ASN A 7 -2.33 -8.43 7.36
N TYR A 8 -2.04 -7.30 6.73
CA TYR A 8 -0.83 -6.53 7.02
C TYR A 8 -0.99 -5.88 8.39
N SER A 9 0.08 -5.90 9.20
CA SER A 9 0.11 -5.19 10.48
C SER A 9 -0.11 -3.70 10.27
N GLU A 10 -0.77 -3.01 11.20
CA GLU A 10 -1.06 -1.58 11.08
C GLU A 10 0.20 -0.73 10.92
N GLU A 11 1.30 -1.14 11.55
CA GLU A 11 2.63 -0.53 11.39
C GLU A 11 3.09 -0.58 9.94
N PHE A 12 2.92 -1.74 9.29
CA PHE A 12 3.26 -1.92 7.88
C PHE A 12 2.38 -1.05 6.97
N LYS A 13 1.08 -0.93 7.27
CA LYS A 13 0.18 -0.05 6.52
C LYS A 13 0.62 1.41 6.62
N LYS A 14 0.95 1.86 7.83
CA LYS A 14 1.44 3.23 8.08
C LYS A 14 2.75 3.53 7.38
N ASP A 15 3.69 2.60 7.43
CA ASP A 15 4.99 2.74 6.78
C ASP A 15 4.82 2.82 5.26
N ALA A 16 4.01 1.92 4.69
CA ALA A 16 3.72 1.89 3.26
C ALA A 16 3.00 3.17 2.77
N VAL A 17 2.03 3.66 3.54
CA VAL A 17 1.32 4.91 3.25
C VAL A 17 2.23 6.11 3.41
N GLY A 18 3.04 6.16 4.48
CA GLY A 18 4.02 7.20 4.73
C GLY A 18 5.07 7.27 3.62
N HIS A 19 5.54 6.12 3.13
CA HIS A 19 6.46 6.04 2.01
C HIS A 19 5.83 6.56 0.71
N SER A 20 4.55 6.22 0.47
CA SER A 20 3.81 6.71 -0.70
C SER A 20 3.47 8.21 -0.66
N LEU A 21 3.32 8.79 0.53
CA LEU A 21 3.04 10.22 0.71
C LEU A 21 4.31 11.08 0.64
N THR A 22 5.47 10.51 1.02
CA THR A 22 6.75 11.23 1.09
C THR A 22 7.60 11.06 -0.15
N SER A 23 7.46 9.95 -0.87
CA SER A 23 8.11 9.76 -2.17
C SER A 23 7.26 10.32 -3.30
N GLU A 24 7.90 10.96 -4.27
CA GLU A 24 7.36 11.21 -5.63
C GLU A 24 7.11 9.90 -6.43
N LYS A 25 7.31 8.74 -5.80
CA LYS A 25 7.13 7.42 -6.39
C LYS A 25 5.66 7.07 -6.44
N THR A 26 5.26 6.44 -7.54
CA THR A 26 3.88 6.01 -7.73
C THR A 26 3.54 4.87 -6.78
N VAL A 27 2.26 4.72 -6.39
CA VAL A 27 1.74 3.57 -5.60
C VAL A 27 2.20 2.21 -6.15
N ILE A 28 2.39 2.10 -7.47
CA ILE A 28 2.87 0.88 -8.13
C ILE A 28 4.35 0.58 -7.81
N GLU A 29 5.19 1.61 -7.72
CA GLU A 29 6.60 1.46 -7.40
C GLU A 29 6.80 1.16 -5.92
N VAL A 30 6.07 1.87 -5.05
CA VAL A 30 6.10 1.62 -3.61
C VAL A 30 5.58 0.22 -3.28
N ALA A 31 4.53 -0.25 -3.97
CA ALA A 31 4.04 -1.60 -3.79
C ALA A 31 5.03 -2.68 -4.27
N GLN A 32 5.75 -2.43 -5.38
CA GLN A 32 6.82 -3.32 -5.84
C GLN A 32 7.99 -3.38 -4.85
N ASP A 33 8.40 -2.22 -4.31
CA ASP A 33 9.48 -2.12 -3.32
C ASP A 33 9.12 -2.89 -2.03
N LEU A 34 7.86 -2.78 -1.60
CA LEU A 34 7.32 -3.48 -0.43
C LEU A 34 6.94 -4.94 -0.69
N GLY A 35 7.02 -5.43 -1.94
CA GLY A 35 6.62 -6.78 -2.32
C GLY A 35 5.13 -7.08 -2.13
N ILE A 36 4.27 -6.04 -2.13
CA ILE A 36 2.83 -6.16 -1.95
C ILE A 36 2.07 -5.86 -3.24
N ALA A 37 0.82 -6.32 -3.31
CA ALA A 37 -0.04 -5.96 -4.41
C ALA A 37 -0.37 -4.46 -4.35
N HIS A 38 -0.13 -3.75 -5.44
CA HIS A 38 -0.50 -2.35 -5.64
C HIS A 38 -1.97 -2.04 -5.35
N SER A 39 -2.89 -3.00 -5.55
CA SER A 39 -4.29 -2.84 -5.13
C SER A 39 -4.46 -2.68 -3.62
N ASN A 40 -3.69 -3.42 -2.80
CA ASN A 40 -3.73 -3.28 -1.34
C ASN A 40 -3.13 -1.95 -0.91
N LEU A 41 -2.02 -1.53 -1.53
CA LEU A 41 -1.44 -0.23 -1.23
C LEU A 41 -2.36 0.91 -1.65
N LYS A 42 -3.06 0.79 -2.79
CA LYS A 42 -4.04 1.76 -3.26
C LYS A 42 -5.22 1.90 -2.30
N GLU A 43 -5.71 0.81 -1.70
CA GLU A 43 -6.71 0.88 -0.62
C GLU A 43 -6.19 1.57 0.64
N MET A 44 -4.89 1.51 0.93
CA MET A 44 -4.30 2.14 2.11
C MET A 44 -3.88 3.61 1.87
N ALA A 45 -3.41 3.93 0.66
CA ALA A 45 -2.80 5.20 0.31
C ALA A 45 -3.79 6.22 -0.29
N CYS A 46 -4.95 5.80 -0.79
CA CYS A 46 -6.00 6.71 -1.25
C CYS A 46 -7.12 6.84 -0.21
N PRO A 47 -7.14 7.88 0.64
CA PRO A 47 -8.36 8.30 1.30
C PRO A 47 -9.21 9.08 0.29
N ILE A 48 -10.21 8.40 -0.28
CA ILE A 48 -11.42 8.97 -0.91
C ILE A 48 -11.18 9.92 -2.11
N SER A 49 -11.71 9.52 -3.25
CA SER A 49 -12.53 10.43 -4.04
C SER A 49 -13.96 9.94 -4.04
#